data_AF-A0A327UAV6-F1
#
_entry.id   AF-A0A327UAV6-F1
#
_cell.length_a   1.000
_cell.length_b   1.000
_cell.length_c   1.000
_cell.angle_alpha   90.00
_cell.angle_beta   90.00
_cell.angle_gamma   90.00
#
_symmetry.space_group_name_H-M   'P 1'
#
loop_
_entity.id
_entity.type
_entity.pdbx_description
1 polymer ?
#
loop_
_entity_poly.entity_id
_entity_poly.type
_entity_poly.pdbx_seq_one_letter_code
_entity_poly.pdbx_strand_id
1 'polypeptide(L)'
;MFYNLFKYVLLGPLLRLFFRPRIEGLENIPDEGAAIVAGNHLSVSDHFLMPAILRRRITFLAKSEYFTGPGLKGRLTAAFFRSVGQIPVDRSGKGAGQAAIDEGLGVLRKGELLGIYPEGTRSHDGRLYKGRVGVASMALQAGVKVIPCAMVGTFELQPPGRKMPRFGRVTIRFGEALDFSRYAGMEGERTILRAVTDEIIHEILQLSGQEYVDLYAPEAKALQAQQRQEAQAGGGKGKSDTKSDKSEERGTSGKH
;
A
#
# COMPACT_ATOMS: atom_id res chain seq x y z
N MET A 1 11.98 6.22 25.42
CA MET A 1 12.15 7.68 25.61
C MET A 1 12.13 8.44 24.28
N PHE A 2 13.13 8.28 23.38
CA PHE A 2 13.19 9.05 22.11
C PHE A 2 12.04 8.77 21.12
N TYR A 3 11.61 7.51 20.97
CA TYR A 3 10.50 7.13 20.08
C TYR A 3 9.19 7.83 20.42
N ASN A 4 8.78 7.79 21.70
CA ASN A 4 7.56 8.43 22.17
C ASN A 4 7.63 9.94 22.01
N LEU A 5 8.79 10.56 22.31
CA LEU A 5 8.98 11.99 22.13
C LEU A 5 8.84 12.39 20.65
N PHE A 6 9.52 11.72 19.73
CA PHE A 6 9.44 12.02 18.31
C PHE A 6 8.02 11.79 17.75
N LYS A 7 7.39 10.66 18.11
CA LYS A 7 6.02 10.30 17.71
C LYS A 7 5.01 11.36 18.17
N TYR A 8 5.04 11.77 19.44
CA TYR A 8 4.01 12.64 20.00
C TYR A 8 4.29 14.14 19.87
N VAL A 9 5.55 14.58 19.83
CA VAL A 9 5.91 16.01 19.83
C VAL A 9 6.16 16.55 18.43
N LEU A 10 6.75 15.76 17.53
CA LEU A 10 7.06 16.19 16.16
C LEU A 10 6.04 15.64 15.16
N LEU A 11 5.91 14.31 15.12
CA LEU A 11 5.13 13.67 14.07
C LEU A 11 3.62 13.85 14.28
N GLY A 12 3.13 13.69 15.51
CA GLY A 12 1.71 13.83 15.85
C GLY A 12 1.10 15.17 15.43
N PRO A 13 1.63 16.33 15.86
CA PRO A 13 1.12 17.64 15.47
C PRO A 13 1.17 17.87 13.95
N LEU A 14 2.26 17.44 13.30
CA LEU A 14 2.41 17.56 11.86
C LEU A 14 1.33 16.74 11.12
N LEU A 15 1.12 15.49 11.53
CA LEU A 15 0.09 14.63 10.93
C LEU A 15 -1.32 15.18 11.19
N ARG A 16 -1.60 15.73 12.39
CA ARG A 16 -2.88 16.39 12.68
C ARG A 16 -3.10 17.62 11.81
N LEU A 17 -2.06 18.41 11.59
CA LEU A 17 -2.12 19.60 10.75
C LEU A 17 -2.41 19.25 9.29
N PHE A 18 -1.66 18.30 8.72
CA PHE A 18 -1.77 17.93 7.30
C PHE A 18 -2.96 17.03 6.99
N PHE A 19 -3.30 16.09 7.87
CA PHE A 19 -4.25 15.01 7.56
C PHE A 19 -5.52 14.99 8.40
N ARG A 20 -5.61 15.77 9.49
CA ARG A 20 -6.79 15.85 10.38
C ARG A 20 -7.47 14.48 10.58
N PRO A 21 -6.71 13.47 11.07
CA PRO A 21 -7.12 12.08 10.97
C PRO A 21 -8.41 11.82 11.75
N ARG A 22 -9.35 11.11 11.11
CA ARG A 22 -10.50 10.48 11.76
C ARG A 22 -10.20 9.00 11.93
N ILE A 23 -10.46 8.46 13.13
CA ILE A 23 -10.16 7.07 13.46
C ILE A 23 -11.49 6.38 13.79
N GLU A 24 -11.70 5.19 13.22
CA GLU A 24 -12.89 4.35 13.43
C GLU A 24 -12.43 2.92 13.75
N GLY A 25 -13.09 2.26 14.72
CA GLY A 25 -12.81 0.87 15.08
C GLY A 25 -11.49 0.63 15.83
N LEU A 26 -10.89 1.66 16.44
CA LEU A 26 -9.60 1.54 17.14
C LEU A 26 -9.66 0.50 18.27
N GLU A 27 -10.83 0.32 18.87
CA GLU A 27 -11.18 -0.70 19.86
C GLU A 27 -10.96 -2.15 19.38
N ASN A 28 -10.91 -2.39 18.07
CA ASN A 28 -10.61 -3.71 17.50
C ASN A 28 -9.13 -4.09 17.61
N ILE A 29 -8.25 -3.13 17.92
CA ILE A 29 -6.83 -3.40 18.14
C ILE A 29 -6.63 -3.95 19.55
N PRO A 30 -6.06 -5.16 19.71
CA PRO A 30 -5.89 -5.75 21.02
C PRO A 30 -4.86 -4.97 21.84
N ASP A 31 -5.16 -4.76 23.13
CA ASP A 31 -4.28 -4.06 24.08
C ASP A 31 -2.97 -4.83 24.34
N GLU A 32 -2.99 -6.15 24.21
CA GLU A 32 -1.85 -7.05 24.45
C GLU A 32 -1.81 -8.19 23.42
N GLY A 33 -0.70 -8.96 23.41
CA GLY A 33 -0.54 -10.11 22.52
C GLY A 33 -0.22 -9.75 21.06
N ALA A 34 0.11 -10.78 20.28
CA ALA A 34 0.47 -10.66 18.87
C ALA A 34 -0.78 -10.57 17.98
N ALA A 35 -0.73 -9.70 16.98
CA ALA A 35 -1.74 -9.63 15.94
C ALA A 35 -1.18 -9.00 14.66
N ILE A 36 -1.82 -9.29 13.53
CA ILE A 36 -1.49 -8.67 12.25
C ILE A 36 -2.48 -7.54 11.99
N VAL A 37 -2.00 -6.35 11.67
CA VAL A 37 -2.82 -5.27 11.11
C VAL A 37 -2.55 -5.24 9.60
N ALA A 38 -3.53 -5.70 8.82
CA ALA A 38 -3.42 -5.81 7.38
C ALA A 38 -4.20 -4.69 6.71
N GLY A 39 -3.55 -3.85 5.89
CA GLY A 39 -4.24 -2.75 5.23
C GLY A 39 -3.90 -2.54 3.77
N ASN A 40 -4.67 -1.67 3.12
CA ASN A 40 -4.34 -1.13 1.80
C ASN A 40 -3.14 -0.17 1.90
N HIS A 41 -2.42 0.02 0.79
CA HIS A 41 -1.29 0.94 0.76
C HIS A 41 -1.42 1.98 -0.35
N LEU A 42 -1.61 3.24 0.02
CA LEU A 42 -1.95 4.34 -0.88
C LEU A 42 -0.90 5.45 -0.93
N SER A 43 -0.16 5.67 0.16
CA SER A 43 0.79 6.78 0.27
C SER A 43 2.00 6.46 1.17
N VAL A 44 3.10 7.21 1.02
CA VAL A 44 4.21 7.09 1.99
C VAL A 44 3.70 7.40 3.40
N SER A 45 2.77 8.36 3.51
CA SER A 45 2.18 8.78 4.76
C SER A 45 1.50 7.69 5.57
N ASP A 46 1.07 6.58 4.95
CA ASP A 46 0.45 5.46 5.66
C ASP A 46 1.39 4.87 6.73
N HIS A 47 2.70 4.82 6.43
CA HIS A 47 3.74 4.35 7.35
C HIS A 47 3.98 5.28 8.55
N PHE A 48 3.43 6.50 8.52
CA PHE A 48 3.51 7.46 9.62
C PHE A 48 2.19 7.58 10.35
N LEU A 49 1.09 7.59 9.61
CA LEU A 49 -0.26 7.71 10.16
C LEU A 49 -0.60 6.53 11.06
N MET A 50 -0.41 5.28 10.59
CA MET A 50 -0.77 4.10 11.38
C MET A 50 0.01 4.02 12.69
N PRO A 51 1.36 4.09 12.71
CA PRO A 51 2.10 4.03 13.96
C PRO A 51 1.85 5.22 14.88
N ALA A 52 1.48 6.40 14.34
CA ALA A 52 1.21 7.58 15.15
C ALA A 52 -0.09 7.46 15.96
N ILE A 53 -1.12 6.80 15.41
CA ILE A 53 -2.42 6.66 16.07
C ILE A 53 -2.50 5.48 17.04
N LEU A 54 -1.77 4.39 16.79
CA LEU A 54 -1.82 3.21 17.63
C LEU A 54 -1.10 3.45 18.96
N ARG A 55 -1.71 3.02 20.08
CA ARG A 55 -1.07 3.11 21.41
C ARG A 55 0.14 2.18 21.50
N ARG A 56 -0.01 0.98 20.94
CA ARG A 56 1.03 -0.05 20.87
C ARG A 56 2.02 0.23 19.74
N ARG A 57 3.24 -0.28 19.90
CA ARG A 57 4.21 -0.31 18.80
C ARG A 57 3.69 -1.28 17.74
N ILE A 58 3.62 -0.81 16.51
CA ILE A 58 3.41 -1.64 15.32
C ILE A 58 4.71 -1.70 14.55
N THR A 59 5.08 -2.90 14.12
CA THR A 59 6.31 -3.16 13.38
C THR A 59 5.99 -3.50 11.93
N PHE A 60 6.68 -2.87 10.97
CA PHE A 60 6.53 -3.17 9.54
C PHE A 60 7.85 -3.67 8.96
N LEU A 61 7.76 -4.44 7.88
CA LEU A 61 8.93 -4.90 7.13
C LEU A 61 9.32 -3.83 6.10
N ALA A 62 10.55 -3.34 6.14
CA ALA A 62 11.09 -2.34 5.21
C ALA A 62 12.29 -2.89 4.43
N LYS A 63 12.55 -2.30 3.26
CA LYS A 63 13.68 -2.69 2.41
C LYS A 63 15.01 -2.58 3.18
N SER A 64 15.85 -3.60 3.09
CA SER A 64 17.14 -3.66 3.81
C SER A 64 18.07 -2.48 3.49
N GLU A 65 17.97 -1.90 2.29
CA GLU A 65 18.77 -0.75 1.85
C GLU A 65 18.52 0.52 2.66
N TYR A 66 17.36 0.65 3.32
CA TYR A 66 17.13 1.76 4.26
C TYR A 66 18.01 1.66 5.51
N PHE A 67 18.59 0.49 5.78
CA PHE A 67 19.38 0.21 6.99
C PHE A 67 20.87 0.07 6.71
N THR A 68 21.26 -0.17 5.46
CA THR A 68 22.66 -0.43 5.05
C THR A 68 23.30 0.72 4.28
N GLY A 69 22.61 1.84 4.10
CA GLY A 69 23.16 3.02 3.44
C GLY A 69 24.46 3.52 4.10
N PRO A 70 25.49 3.91 3.32
CA PRO A 70 26.76 4.38 3.86
C PRO A 70 26.69 5.82 4.42
N GLY A 71 27.66 6.17 5.26
CA GLY A 71 27.87 7.53 5.77
C GLY A 71 26.85 8.00 6.81
N LEU A 72 26.95 9.27 7.22
CA LEU A 72 26.09 9.86 8.25
C LEU A 72 24.61 9.86 7.85
N LYS A 73 24.31 10.18 6.59
CA LYS A 73 22.94 10.15 6.04
C LYS A 73 22.33 8.75 6.11
N GLY A 74 23.11 7.72 5.78
CA GLY A 74 22.68 6.33 5.89
C GLY A 74 22.42 5.91 7.34
N ARG A 75 23.30 6.27 8.27
CA ARG A 75 23.11 6.03 9.71
C ARG A 75 21.86 6.72 10.27
N LEU A 76 21.60 7.97 9.89
CA LEU A 76 20.40 8.71 10.29
C LEU A 76 19.13 8.07 9.71
N THR A 77 19.18 7.64 8.44
CA THR A 77 18.06 6.93 7.80
C THR A 77 17.78 5.62 8.53
N ALA A 78 18.81 4.80 8.77
CA ALA A 78 18.67 3.55 9.50
C ALA A 78 18.14 3.75 10.93
N ALA A 79 18.62 4.78 11.65
CA ALA A 79 18.13 5.14 12.97
C ALA A 79 16.67 5.57 12.94
N PHE A 80 16.25 6.33 11.92
CA PHE A 80 14.87 6.72 11.71
C PHE A 80 13.95 5.52 11.44
N PHE A 81 14.31 4.64 10.51
CA PHE A 81 13.49 3.46 10.20
C PHE A 81 13.38 2.52 11.42
N ARG A 82 14.48 2.27 12.14
CA ARG A 82 14.43 1.50 13.40
C ARG A 82 13.56 2.16 14.45
N SER A 83 13.60 3.50 14.55
CA SER A 83 12.81 4.22 15.55
C SER A 83 11.32 4.14 15.22
N VAL A 84 10.91 4.23 13.95
CA VAL A 84 9.48 4.15 13.55
C VAL A 84 8.95 2.73 13.42
N GLY A 85 9.60 1.74 14.04
CA GLY A 85 9.12 0.36 14.07
C GLY A 85 9.34 -0.40 12.76
N GLN A 86 10.39 -0.11 12.01
CA GLN A 86 10.66 -0.85 10.77
C GLN A 86 11.80 -1.84 11.00
N ILE A 87 11.64 -3.06 10.50
CA ILE A 87 12.71 -4.07 10.48
C ILE A 87 13.15 -4.35 9.04
N PRO A 88 14.46 -4.57 8.79
CA PRO A 88 14.97 -4.83 7.46
C PRO A 88 14.49 -6.20 6.97
N VAL A 89 14.08 -6.26 5.71
CA VAL A 89 13.87 -7.51 4.99
C VAL A 89 14.56 -7.43 3.63
N ASP A 90 15.26 -8.50 3.28
CA ASP A 90 15.77 -8.66 1.92
C ASP A 90 14.61 -9.09 1.01
N ARG A 91 14.24 -8.19 0.09
CA ARG A 91 13.20 -8.44 -0.90
C ARG A 91 13.76 -8.83 -2.27
N SER A 92 15.06 -9.11 -2.36
CA SER A 92 15.74 -9.47 -3.59
C SER A 92 15.87 -10.99 -3.75
N GLY A 93 15.86 -11.44 -5.01
CA GLY A 93 16.17 -12.83 -5.36
C GLY A 93 15.08 -13.88 -5.06
N LYS A 94 15.42 -15.13 -5.36
CA LYS A 94 14.59 -16.31 -5.11
C LYS A 94 14.65 -16.63 -3.62
N GLY A 95 13.66 -16.19 -2.85
CA GLY A 95 13.61 -16.39 -1.40
C GLY A 95 13.07 -15.19 -0.61
N ALA A 96 13.00 -14.02 -1.25
CA ALA A 96 12.47 -12.78 -0.68
C ALA A 96 11.12 -12.94 0.04
N GLY A 97 10.21 -13.74 -0.51
CA GLY A 97 8.91 -14.01 0.08
C GLY A 97 9.00 -14.76 1.41
N GLN A 98 9.85 -15.79 1.48
CA GLN A 98 10.04 -16.58 2.70
C GLN A 98 10.75 -15.76 3.78
N ALA A 99 11.80 -15.03 3.41
CA ALA A 99 12.50 -14.14 4.34
C ALA A 99 11.57 -13.10 4.97
N ALA A 100 10.62 -12.56 4.20
CA ALA A 100 9.60 -11.66 4.74
C ALA A 100 8.64 -12.35 5.71
N ILE A 101 8.24 -13.59 5.44
CA ILE A 101 7.41 -14.39 6.35
C ILE A 101 8.17 -14.64 7.66
N ASP A 102 9.43 -15.07 7.58
CA ASP A 102 10.24 -15.42 8.75
C ASP A 102 10.46 -14.22 9.70
N GLU A 103 10.76 -13.05 9.13
CA GLU A 103 10.90 -11.79 9.89
C GLU A 103 9.56 -11.36 10.52
N GLY A 104 8.46 -11.47 9.77
CA GLY A 104 7.12 -11.16 10.29
C GLY A 104 6.72 -12.09 11.44
N LEU A 105 6.98 -13.40 11.32
CA LEU A 105 6.80 -14.36 12.41
C LEU A 105 7.69 -14.03 13.61
N GLY A 106 8.90 -13.49 13.38
CA GLY A 106 9.78 -13.00 14.43
C GLY A 106 9.21 -11.84 15.24
N VAL A 107 8.44 -10.95 14.60
CA VAL A 107 7.68 -9.88 15.28
C VAL A 107 6.55 -10.48 16.11
N LEU A 108 5.76 -11.38 15.51
CA LEU A 108 4.60 -11.98 16.16
C LEU A 108 5.01 -12.84 17.38
N ARG A 109 6.12 -13.58 17.31
CA ARG A 109 6.67 -14.34 18.46
C ARG A 109 7.02 -13.46 19.67
N LYS A 110 7.25 -12.16 19.48
CA LYS A 110 7.53 -11.21 20.56
C LYS A 110 6.26 -10.63 21.20
N GLY A 111 5.07 -11.05 20.75
CA GLY A 111 3.81 -10.46 21.22
C GLY A 111 3.54 -9.06 20.67
N GLU A 112 4.21 -8.67 19.57
CA GLU A 112 4.08 -7.35 18.95
C GLU A 112 3.02 -7.33 17.83
N LEU A 113 2.55 -6.12 17.48
CA LEU A 113 1.71 -5.93 16.30
C LEU A 113 2.59 -5.92 15.03
N LEU A 114 2.21 -6.73 14.04
CA LEU A 114 2.82 -6.71 12.70
C LEU A 114 1.93 -5.93 11.74
N GLY A 115 2.45 -4.84 11.18
CA GLY A 115 1.81 -4.12 10.08
C GLY A 115 2.19 -4.72 8.73
N ILE A 116 1.19 -5.02 7.90
CA ILE A 116 1.39 -5.57 6.56
C ILE A 116 0.46 -4.94 5.54
N TYR A 117 0.97 -4.78 4.32
CA TYR A 117 0.18 -4.39 3.16
C TYR A 117 0.09 -5.58 2.22
N PRO A 118 -1.02 -6.34 2.19
CA PRO A 118 -1.11 -7.60 1.46
C PRO A 118 -0.82 -7.49 -0.04
N GLU A 119 -1.08 -6.34 -0.66
CA GLU A 119 -0.75 -6.04 -2.07
C GLU A 119 0.76 -6.13 -2.36
N GLY A 120 1.59 -5.93 -1.32
CA GLY A 120 3.06 -5.99 -1.38
C GLY A 120 3.73 -4.74 -1.97
N THR A 121 2.96 -3.77 -2.45
CA THR A 121 3.43 -2.47 -2.94
C THR A 121 2.35 -1.43 -2.72
N ARG A 122 2.74 -0.15 -2.75
CA ARG A 122 1.79 0.96 -2.81
C ARG A 122 1.03 0.96 -4.14
N SER A 123 -0.27 1.21 -4.08
CA SER A 123 -1.12 1.47 -5.23
C SER A 123 -0.59 2.64 -6.05
N HIS A 124 -0.66 2.51 -7.37
CA HIS A 124 -0.16 3.52 -8.31
C HIS A 124 -1.27 4.44 -8.83
N ASP A 125 -2.53 4.04 -8.66
CA ASP A 125 -3.72 4.74 -9.16
C ASP A 125 -4.87 4.82 -8.14
N GLY A 126 -4.64 4.38 -6.90
CA GLY A 126 -5.61 4.49 -5.81
C GLY A 126 -6.59 3.31 -5.75
N ARG A 127 -6.47 2.31 -6.62
CA ARG A 127 -7.27 1.08 -6.59
C ARG A 127 -6.66 0.03 -5.66
N LEU A 128 -7.48 -0.93 -5.25
CA LEU A 128 -7.07 -2.07 -4.42
C LEU A 128 -6.77 -3.28 -5.33
N TYR A 129 -5.65 -3.92 -5.10
CA TYR A 129 -5.15 -5.02 -5.93
C TYR A 129 -5.19 -6.36 -5.21
N LYS A 130 -5.01 -7.42 -5.99
CA LYS A 130 -4.90 -8.80 -5.50
C LYS A 130 -3.82 -8.93 -4.43
N GLY A 131 -4.20 -9.43 -3.25
CA GLY A 131 -3.29 -9.66 -2.14
C GLY A 131 -2.35 -10.85 -2.37
N ARG A 132 -1.14 -10.79 -1.81
CA ARG A 132 -0.17 -11.89 -1.76
C ARG A 132 -0.41 -12.77 -0.54
N VAL A 133 -0.22 -14.08 -0.70
CA VAL A 133 -0.53 -15.09 0.32
C VAL A 133 0.36 -15.06 1.58
N GLY A 134 1.40 -14.23 1.60
CA GLY A 134 2.30 -14.12 2.76
C GLY A 134 1.58 -13.70 4.05
N VAL A 135 0.55 -12.84 3.94
CA VAL A 135 -0.24 -12.43 5.12
C VAL A 135 -0.99 -13.61 5.74
N ALA A 136 -1.65 -14.44 4.92
CA ALA A 136 -2.32 -15.65 5.38
C ALA A 136 -1.32 -16.64 5.97
N SER A 137 -0.16 -16.82 5.32
CA SER A 137 0.88 -17.74 5.80
C SER A 137 1.38 -17.34 7.19
N MET A 138 1.61 -16.05 7.43
CA MET A 138 2.00 -15.56 8.76
C MET A 138 0.87 -15.70 9.78
N ALA A 139 -0.38 -15.38 9.41
CA ALA A 139 -1.52 -15.48 10.31
C ALA A 139 -1.74 -16.90 10.83
N LEU A 140 -1.73 -17.88 9.90
CA LEU A 140 -1.95 -19.29 10.24
C LEU A 140 -0.76 -19.87 11.03
N GLN A 141 0.48 -19.67 10.57
CA GLN A 141 1.67 -20.19 11.27
C GLN A 141 1.85 -19.62 12.68
N ALA A 142 1.50 -18.35 12.89
CA ALA A 142 1.58 -17.74 14.21
C ALA A 142 0.32 -18.00 15.08
N GLY A 143 -0.77 -18.50 14.50
CA GLY A 143 -2.05 -18.66 15.18
C GLY A 143 -2.62 -17.35 15.71
N VAL A 144 -2.48 -16.25 14.94
CA VAL A 144 -2.87 -14.90 15.37
C VAL A 144 -4.04 -14.36 14.55
N LYS A 145 -4.82 -13.46 15.17
CA LYS A 145 -5.88 -12.73 14.48
C LYS A 145 -5.33 -11.68 13.51
N VAL A 146 -6.11 -11.40 12.46
CA VAL A 146 -5.83 -10.33 11.50
C VAL A 146 -6.86 -9.22 11.64
N ILE A 147 -6.42 -8.00 11.91
CA ILE A 147 -7.26 -6.81 11.95
C ILE A 147 -7.16 -6.14 10.58
N PRO A 148 -8.23 -6.14 9.76
CA PRO A 148 -8.25 -5.43 8.50
C PRO A 148 -8.26 -3.92 8.75
N CYS A 149 -7.52 -3.16 7.95
CA CYS A 149 -7.38 -1.71 8.09
C CYS A 149 -7.52 -1.02 6.73
N ALA A 150 -8.28 0.06 6.67
CA ALA A 150 -8.36 0.92 5.50
C ALA A 150 -7.83 2.32 5.78
N MET A 151 -6.90 2.77 4.94
CA MET A 151 -6.48 4.15 4.76
C MET A 151 -7.34 4.78 3.66
N VAL A 152 -8.04 5.87 3.98
CA VAL A 152 -8.90 6.59 3.03
C VAL A 152 -8.47 8.05 2.93
N GLY A 153 -8.23 8.53 1.71
CA GLY A 153 -7.84 9.93 1.44
C GLY A 153 -6.33 10.16 1.32
N THR A 154 -5.48 9.18 1.69
CA THR A 154 -4.02 9.39 1.65
C THR A 154 -3.47 9.43 0.22
N PHE A 155 -4.10 8.73 -0.73
CA PHE A 155 -3.74 8.76 -2.14
C PHE A 155 -3.93 10.17 -2.74
N GLU A 156 -5.07 10.80 -2.50
CA GLU A 156 -5.43 12.11 -3.04
C GLU A 156 -4.58 13.24 -2.44
N LEU A 157 -4.27 13.11 -1.14
CA LEU A 157 -3.48 14.10 -0.41
C LEU A 157 -1.98 14.00 -0.71
N GLN A 158 -1.46 12.78 -0.93
CA GLN A 158 -0.06 12.57 -1.30
C GLN A 158 0.06 11.44 -2.34
N PRO A 159 -0.29 11.73 -3.62
CA PRO A 159 -0.19 10.75 -4.69
C PRO A 159 1.27 10.38 -4.98
N PRO A 160 1.53 9.25 -5.67
CA PRO A 160 2.87 8.84 -6.05
C PRO A 160 3.67 9.97 -6.73
N GLY A 161 4.92 10.18 -6.28
CA GLY A 161 5.81 11.23 -6.78
C GLY A 161 5.70 12.57 -6.04
N ARG A 162 4.65 12.80 -5.26
CA ARG A 162 4.50 14.02 -4.45
C ARG A 162 5.31 13.95 -3.15
N LYS A 163 6.21 14.91 -2.93
CA LYS A 163 7.05 14.96 -1.71
C LYS A 163 6.27 15.38 -0.46
N MET A 164 5.47 16.44 -0.54
CA MET A 164 4.70 16.97 0.60
C MET A 164 3.19 16.77 0.41
N PRO A 165 2.46 16.29 1.42
CA PRO A 165 1.02 16.12 1.33
C PRO A 165 0.29 17.46 1.21
N ARG A 166 -0.90 17.43 0.61
CA ARG A 166 -1.88 18.51 0.70
C ARG A 166 -2.58 18.45 2.06
N PHE A 167 -3.08 19.60 2.52
CA PHE A 167 -3.94 19.65 3.68
C PHE A 167 -5.29 19.00 3.35
N GLY A 168 -5.77 18.12 4.23
CA GLY A 168 -7.06 17.47 4.07
C GLY A 168 -7.39 16.55 5.24
N ARG A 169 -8.43 15.74 5.06
CA ARG A 169 -8.86 14.73 6.03
C ARG A 169 -8.51 13.34 5.51
N VAL A 170 -7.91 12.54 6.38
CA VAL A 170 -7.74 11.09 6.22
C VAL A 170 -8.66 10.38 7.19
N THR A 171 -9.27 9.29 6.77
CA THR A 171 -9.97 8.37 7.66
C THR A 171 -9.19 7.06 7.73
N ILE A 172 -8.96 6.56 8.95
CA ILE A 172 -8.30 5.28 9.21
C ILE A 172 -9.33 4.41 9.91
N ARG A 173 -9.70 3.30 9.27
CA ARG A 173 -10.73 2.38 9.76
C ARG A 173 -10.10 1.05 10.09
N PHE A 174 -10.39 0.51 11.26
CA PHE A 174 -10.01 -0.83 11.67
C PHE A 174 -11.28 -1.69 11.77
N GLY A 175 -11.32 -2.80 11.02
CA GLY A 175 -12.44 -3.74 11.08
C GLY A 175 -12.29 -4.74 12.22
N GLU A 176 -13.28 -5.63 12.33
CA GLU A 176 -13.29 -6.68 13.35
C GLU A 176 -12.12 -7.66 13.14
N ALA A 177 -11.61 -8.20 14.25
CA ALA A 177 -10.48 -9.12 14.21
C ALA A 177 -10.90 -10.48 13.61
N LEU A 178 -10.30 -10.82 12.47
CA LEU A 178 -10.52 -12.09 11.77
C LEU A 178 -9.74 -13.21 12.46
N ASP A 179 -10.46 -14.26 12.87
CA ASP A 179 -9.88 -15.46 13.46
C ASP A 179 -9.91 -16.64 12.48
N PHE A 180 -8.73 -17.12 12.12
CA PHE A 180 -8.53 -18.22 11.18
C PHE A 180 -8.20 -19.56 11.85
N SER A 181 -8.47 -19.70 13.16
CA SER A 181 -8.26 -20.94 13.93
C SER A 181 -8.89 -22.19 13.30
N ARG A 182 -9.98 -22.03 12.54
CA ARG A 182 -10.62 -23.07 11.72
C ARG A 182 -9.73 -23.72 10.65
N TYR A 183 -8.61 -23.09 10.30
CA TYR A 183 -7.62 -23.55 9.32
C TYR A 183 -6.28 -23.95 9.97
N ALA A 184 -6.24 -24.11 11.30
CA ALA A 184 -5.04 -24.57 11.99
C ALA A 184 -4.58 -25.93 11.44
N GLY A 185 -3.27 -26.08 11.21
CA GLY A 185 -2.67 -27.26 10.59
C GLY A 185 -2.75 -27.29 9.05
N MET A 186 -3.33 -26.25 8.43
CA MET A 186 -3.45 -26.12 6.97
C MET A 186 -2.55 -25.00 6.41
N GLU A 187 -1.48 -24.62 7.12
CA GLU A 187 -0.59 -23.50 6.77
C GLU A 187 0.13 -23.70 5.42
N GLY A 188 0.31 -24.96 5.00
CA GLY A 188 0.94 -25.33 3.73
C GLY A 188 -0.02 -25.41 2.54
N GLU A 189 -1.33 -25.36 2.78
CA GLU A 189 -2.33 -25.57 1.74
C GLU A 189 -2.57 -24.30 0.92
N ARG A 190 -2.14 -24.32 -0.35
CA ARG A 190 -2.19 -23.13 -1.23
C ARG A 190 -3.60 -22.56 -1.40
N THR A 191 -4.61 -23.42 -1.48
CA THR A 191 -6.01 -23.00 -1.61
C THR A 191 -6.50 -22.30 -0.35
N ILE A 192 -6.11 -22.78 0.83
CA ILE A 192 -6.45 -22.16 2.11
C ILE A 192 -5.76 -20.81 2.26
N LEU A 193 -4.46 -20.74 1.97
CA LEU A 193 -3.71 -19.48 1.98
C LEU A 193 -4.34 -18.42 1.06
N ARG A 194 -4.79 -18.83 -0.13
CA ARG A 194 -5.49 -17.95 -1.06
C ARG A 194 -6.82 -17.47 -0.49
N ALA A 195 -7.67 -18.38 -0.01
CA ALA A 195 -8.97 -18.06 0.57
C ALA A 195 -8.87 -17.10 1.75
N VAL A 196 -7.96 -17.37 2.70
CA VAL A 196 -7.69 -16.49 3.85
C VAL A 196 -7.22 -15.11 3.40
N THR A 197 -6.35 -15.04 2.39
CA THR A 197 -5.90 -13.74 1.87
C THR A 197 -7.03 -12.98 1.18
N ASP A 198 -7.90 -13.67 0.45
CA ASP A 198 -9.03 -13.06 -0.25
C ASP A 198 -10.07 -12.54 0.73
N GLU A 199 -10.30 -13.24 1.85
CA GLU A 199 -11.14 -12.77 2.95
C GLU A 199 -10.57 -11.49 3.59
N ILE A 200 -9.26 -11.47 3.88
CA ILE A 200 -8.59 -10.26 4.41
C ILE A 200 -8.71 -9.09 3.42
N ILE A 201 -8.50 -9.33 2.13
CA ILE A 201 -8.64 -8.31 1.08
C ILE A 201 -10.10 -7.83 0.97
N HIS A 202 -11.06 -8.75 1.09
CA HIS A 202 -12.48 -8.41 1.06
C HIS A 202 -12.86 -7.46 2.20
N GLU A 203 -12.39 -7.72 3.42
CA GLU A 203 -12.66 -6.81 4.55
C GLU A 203 -12.00 -5.44 4.35
N ILE A 204 -10.76 -5.41 3.84
CA ILE A 204 -10.10 -4.15 3.48
C ILE A 204 -10.89 -3.41 2.39
N LEU A 205 -11.45 -4.13 1.41
CA LEU A 205 -12.30 -3.57 0.36
C LEU A 205 -13.56 -2.93 0.95
N GLN A 206 -14.28 -3.63 1.83
CA GLN A 206 -15.49 -3.10 2.49
C GLN A 206 -15.17 -1.84 3.30
N LEU A 207 -14.09 -1.85 4.06
CA LEU A 207 -13.67 -0.70 4.86
C LEU A 207 -13.22 0.48 4.00
N SER A 208 -12.57 0.24 2.86
CA SER A 208 -11.97 1.29 2.03
C SER A 208 -12.93 1.88 1.00
N GLY A 209 -13.86 1.09 0.47
CA GLY A 209 -14.72 1.48 -0.67
C GLY A 209 -13.95 1.69 -1.98
N GLN A 210 -12.73 1.14 -2.09
CA GLN A 210 -11.92 1.24 -3.31
C GLN A 210 -12.50 0.39 -4.44
N GLU A 211 -12.13 0.70 -5.68
CA GLU A 211 -12.30 -0.24 -6.80
C GLU A 211 -11.30 -1.39 -6.64
N TYR A 212 -11.79 -2.64 -6.70
CA TYR A 212 -10.96 -3.83 -6.67
C TYR A 212 -10.55 -4.28 -8.07
N VAL A 213 -9.28 -4.66 -8.22
CA VAL A 213 -8.71 -5.21 -9.45
C VAL A 213 -8.07 -6.56 -9.13
N ASP A 214 -8.58 -7.65 -9.73
CA ASP A 214 -8.05 -9.01 -9.52
C ASP A 214 -6.76 -9.29 -10.31
N LEU A 215 -5.79 -8.38 -10.18
CA LEU A 215 -4.44 -8.51 -10.70
C LEU A 215 -3.45 -8.09 -9.63
N TYR A 216 -2.24 -8.64 -9.65
CA TYR A 216 -1.19 -8.09 -8.81
C TYR A 216 -0.81 -6.69 -9.29
N ALA A 217 -0.59 -5.76 -8.37
CA ALA A 217 -0.31 -4.36 -8.71
C ALA A 217 0.80 -4.13 -9.76
N PRO A 218 1.93 -4.88 -9.77
CA PRO A 218 2.94 -4.75 -10.83
C PRO A 218 2.42 -5.14 -12.22
N GLU A 219 1.58 -6.18 -12.32
CA GLU A 219 0.98 -6.65 -13.57
C GLU A 219 -0.02 -5.62 -14.10
N ALA A 220 -0.91 -5.11 -13.23
CA ALA A 220 -1.84 -4.05 -13.58
C ALA A 220 -1.13 -2.79 -14.09
N LYS A 221 -0.02 -2.42 -13.44
CA LYS A 221 0.80 -1.27 -13.85
C LYS A 221 1.43 -1.47 -15.23
N ALA A 222 1.92 -2.68 -15.53
CA ALA A 222 2.51 -3.01 -16.82
C ALA A 222 1.46 -2.94 -17.95
N LEU A 223 0.26 -3.49 -17.72
CA LEU A 223 -0.84 -3.44 -18.67
C LEU A 223 -1.28 -2.00 -18.96
N GLN A 224 -1.42 -1.17 -17.93
CA GLN A 224 -1.73 0.26 -18.13
C GLN A 224 -0.65 0.98 -18.96
N ALA A 225 0.62 0.67 -18.72
CA ALA A 225 1.72 1.28 -19.47
C ALA A 225 1.67 0.88 -20.95
N GLN A 226 1.40 -0.39 -21.25
CA GLN A 226 1.22 -0.90 -22.60
C GLN A 226 0.04 -0.22 -23.32
N GLN A 227 -1.13 -0.18 -22.68
CA GLN A 227 -2.33 0.46 -23.24
C GLN A 227 -2.11 1.94 -23.57
N ARG A 228 -1.37 2.67 -22.73
CA ARG A 228 -1.00 4.08 -23.00
C ARG A 228 -0.09 4.22 -24.21
N GLN A 229 0.87 3.30 -24.39
CA GLN A 229 1.76 3.31 -25.54
C GLN A 229 0.99 3.01 -26.84
N GLU A 230 0.10 2.02 -26.81
CA GLU A 230 -0.76 1.67 -27.96
C GLU A 230 -1.70 2.81 -28.36
N ALA A 231 -2.34 3.48 -27.39
CA ALA A 231 -3.19 4.64 -27.65
C ALA A 231 -2.42 5.80 -28.29
N GLN A 232 -1.16 6.03 -27.86
CA GLN A 232 -0.28 7.04 -28.45
C GLN A 232 0.17 6.69 -29.87
N ALA A 233 0.40 5.40 -30.15
CA ALA A 233 0.77 4.92 -31.48
C ALA A 233 -0.42 4.92 -32.46
N GLY A 234 -1.64 4.62 -32.00
CA GLY A 234 -2.85 4.62 -32.82
C GLY A 234 -3.37 6.01 -33.21
N GLY A 235 -3.15 7.03 -32.37
CA GLY A 235 -3.57 8.41 -32.63
C GLY A 235 -2.77 9.14 -33.73
N GLY A 236 -1.66 8.57 -34.21
CA GLY A 236 -0.79 9.16 -35.23
C GLY A 236 -1.23 8.95 -36.69
N LYS A 237 -2.18 8.05 -36.97
CA LYS A 237 -2.58 7.68 -38.35
C LYS A 237 -3.80 8.44 -38.89
N GLY A 238 -4.41 9.37 -38.15
CA GLY A 238 -5.66 10.03 -38.52
C GLY A 238 -5.57 11.48 -39.01
N LYS A 239 -4.38 12.00 -39.36
CA LYS A 239 -4.19 13.43 -39.68
C LYS A 239 -3.44 13.77 -40.97
N SER A 240 -3.38 12.87 -41.96
CA SER A 240 -2.78 13.18 -43.27
C SER A 240 -3.75 13.38 -44.43
N ASP A 241 -5.02 12.97 -44.32
CA ASP A 241 -5.89 12.91 -45.51
C ASP A 241 -7.02 13.96 -45.41
N THR A 242 -6.66 15.23 -45.56
CA THR A 242 -7.61 16.31 -45.90
C THR A 242 -6.86 17.53 -46.41
N LYS A 243 -6.14 17.38 -47.53
CA LYS A 243 -5.60 18.52 -48.28
C LYS A 243 -5.36 18.19 -49.75
N SER A 244 -6.42 17.81 -50.46
CA SER A 244 -6.40 17.81 -51.93
C SER A 244 -7.83 17.82 -52.48
N ASP A 245 -8.56 18.93 -52.30
CA ASP A 245 -9.49 19.38 -53.34
C ASP A 245 -9.98 20.80 -53.05
N LYS A 246 -9.33 21.79 -53.65
CA LYS A 246 -9.83 23.17 -53.83
C LYS A 246 -8.89 23.95 -54.74
N SER A 247 -8.78 23.50 -55.98
CA SER A 247 -8.17 24.31 -57.04
C SER A 247 -8.70 23.88 -58.40
N GLU A 248 -9.97 24.12 -58.67
CA GLU A 248 -10.48 24.24 -60.03
C GLU A 248 -11.87 24.87 -59.99
N GLU A 249 -11.93 26.19 -60.13
CA GLU A 249 -12.99 26.92 -60.83
C GLU A 249 -12.65 28.42 -60.79
N ARG A 250 -11.81 28.84 -61.74
CA ARG A 250 -11.80 30.23 -62.21
C ARG A 250 -11.89 30.22 -63.73
N GLY A 251 -13.01 30.74 -64.21
CA GLY A 251 -13.02 31.61 -65.37
C GLY A 251 -13.49 30.99 -66.67
N THR A 252 -14.79 31.05 -66.93
CA THR A 252 -15.28 31.36 -68.28
C THR A 252 -16.52 32.26 -68.21
N SER A 253 -16.60 33.18 -69.18
CA SER A 253 -17.71 34.08 -69.55
C SER A 253 -17.86 35.35 -68.68
N GLY A 254 -17.88 36.58 -69.20
CA GLY A 254 -18.05 37.06 -70.58
C GLY A 254 -19.18 38.08 -70.66
N LYS A 255 -18.84 39.33 -71.01
CA LYS A 255 -19.68 40.38 -71.64
C LYS A 255 -21.00 40.81 -70.96
N HIS A 256 -21.06 42.05 -70.48
CA HIS A 256 -21.58 43.20 -71.25
C HIS A 256 -21.36 44.51 -70.48
#